data_AF-A0A357SXB8-F1
#
_entry.id   AF-A0A357SXB8-F1
#
_cell.length_a   1.000
_cell.length_b   1.000
_cell.length_c   1.000
_cell.angle_alpha   90.00
_cell.angle_beta   90.00
_cell.angle_gamma   90.00
#
_symmetry.space_group_name_H-M   'P 1'
#
loop_
_entity.id
_entity.type
_entity.pdbx_description
1 polymer ?
#
loop_
_entity_poly.entity_id
_entity_poly.type
_entity_poly.pdbx_seq_one_letter_code
_entity_poly.pdbx_strand_id
1 'polypeptide(L)'
;QYAQKEILPLSVAKLKDRLMYLHLSDNDSTKNDHFVPGNGTIDWIGLFEALKINNYQGYAGLDIAKTNEELSVSYLKAKDIFTQYATQVGL
;
A
#
# COMPACT_ATOMS: atom_id res chain seq x y z
N GLN A 1 11.56 -6.61 10.65
CA GLN A 1 11.08 -7.72 9.79
C GLN A 1 11.63 -7.50 8.39
N TYR A 2 12.02 -8.55 7.67
CA TYR A 2 12.45 -8.40 6.26
C TYR A 2 11.24 -8.18 5.35
N ALA A 3 11.42 -7.43 4.26
CA ALA A 3 10.38 -7.28 3.26
C ALA A 3 10.15 -8.62 2.53
N GLN A 4 8.88 -8.94 2.27
CA GLN A 4 8.52 -10.10 1.46
C GLN A 4 8.73 -9.76 -0.02
N LYS A 5 9.47 -10.62 -0.73
CA LYS A 5 9.84 -10.40 -2.13
C LYS A 5 8.82 -11.00 -3.08
N GLU A 6 7.62 -10.43 -3.08
CA GLU A 6 6.54 -10.79 -3.99
C GLU A 6 6.23 -9.67 -4.96
N ILE A 7 5.75 -10.04 -6.14
CA ILE A 7 5.14 -9.09 -7.08
C ILE A 7 3.71 -8.84 -6.57
N LEU A 8 3.50 -7.75 -5.85
CA LEU A 8 2.23 -7.49 -5.16
C LEU A 8 0.99 -7.56 -6.09
N PRO A 9 1.01 -7.01 -7.33
CA PRO A 9 -0.08 -7.19 -8.27
C PRO A 9 -0.46 -8.66 -8.53
N LEU A 10 0.56 -9.54 -8.62
CA LEU A 10 0.35 -10.97 -8.81
C LEU A 10 -0.22 -11.62 -7.55
N SER A 11 0.20 -11.17 -6.36
CA SER A 11 -0.35 -11.67 -5.09
C SER A 11 -1.83 -11.33 -4.94
N VAL A 12 -2.25 -10.13 -5.35
CA VAL A 12 -3.69 -9.76 -5.42
C VAL A 12 -4.43 -10.74 -6.35
N ALA A 13 -3.92 -10.95 -7.57
CA ALA A 13 -4.55 -11.85 -8.54
C ALA A 13 -4.57 -13.33 -8.10
N LYS A 14 -3.62 -13.76 -7.26
CA LYS A 14 -3.58 -15.10 -6.67
C LYS A 14 -4.60 -15.28 -5.55
N LEU A 15 -4.83 -14.24 -4.75
CA LEU A 15 -5.77 -14.28 -3.63
C LEU A 15 -7.21 -14.13 -4.09
N LYS A 16 -7.49 -13.30 -5.10
CA LYS A 16 -8.83 -13.01 -5.63
C LYS A 16 -9.82 -12.66 -4.50
N ASP A 17 -10.90 -13.43 -4.40
CA ASP A 17 -11.98 -13.33 -3.42
C ASP A 17 -11.55 -13.67 -1.98
N ARG A 18 -10.35 -14.20 -1.78
CA ARG A 18 -9.78 -14.48 -0.45
C ARG A 18 -8.99 -13.30 0.12
N LEU A 19 -8.78 -12.23 -0.64
CA LEU A 19 -8.20 -11.01 -0.11
C LEU A 19 -9.27 -10.27 0.70
N MET A 20 -9.10 -10.21 2.02
CA MET A 20 -10.09 -9.63 2.94
C MET A 20 -9.73 -8.23 3.42
N TYR A 21 -8.44 -7.95 3.61
CA TYR A 21 -7.95 -6.71 4.22
C TYR A 21 -6.54 -6.39 3.74
N LEU A 22 -6.18 -5.10 3.75
CA LEU A 22 -4.86 -4.61 3.38
C LEU A 22 -4.26 -3.77 4.52
N HIS A 23 -2.96 -3.94 4.76
CA HIS A 23 -2.13 -2.99 5.51
C HIS A 23 -1.29 -2.23 4.51
N LEU A 24 -1.44 -0.91 4.45
CA LEU A 24 -0.74 -0.05 3.51
C LEU A 24 0.40 0.66 4.22
N SER A 25 1.61 0.38 3.74
CA SER A 25 2.86 0.97 4.21
C SER A 25 3.94 0.72 3.17
N ASP A 26 4.89 1.64 3.03
CA ASP A 26 5.94 1.55 2.02
C ASP A 26 7.24 0.97 2.59
N ASN A 27 8.09 0.45 1.71
CA ASN A 27 9.43 0.00 2.05
C ASN A 27 10.37 -0.02 0.83
N ASP A 28 11.67 -0.15 1.10
CA ASP A 28 12.74 -0.17 0.10
C ASP A 28 13.07 -1.56 -0.46
N SER A 29 12.15 -2.53 -0.32
CA SER A 29 12.34 -3.95 -0.66
C SER A 29 13.36 -4.71 0.20
N THR A 30 13.96 -4.09 1.22
CA THR A 30 14.91 -4.77 2.14
C THR A 30 14.24 -5.16 3.46
N LYS A 31 13.50 -4.23 4.07
CA LYS A 31 12.87 -4.38 5.39
C LYS A 31 11.45 -3.83 5.37
N ASN A 32 10.57 -4.41 6.17
CA ASN A 32 9.24 -3.86 6.36
C ASN A 32 9.33 -2.65 7.31
N ASP A 33 9.74 -1.51 6.77
CA ASP A 33 10.07 -0.31 7.55
C ASP A 33 8.88 0.64 7.75
N HIS A 34 7.72 0.31 7.17
CA HIS A 34 6.46 1.02 7.38
C HIS A 34 6.49 2.50 7.00
N PHE A 35 7.18 2.83 5.91
CA PHE A 35 7.34 4.21 5.46
C PHE A 35 6.02 4.81 4.97
N VAL A 36 5.94 6.15 5.02
CA VAL A 36 4.95 6.92 4.27
C VAL A 36 5.08 6.57 2.77
N PRO A 37 3.96 6.35 2.04
CA PRO A 37 3.99 6.06 0.61
C PRO A 37 4.80 7.09 -0.19
N GLY A 38 5.59 6.60 -1.14
CA GLY A 38 6.48 7.41 -1.97
C GLY A 38 7.90 7.55 -1.41
N ASN A 39 8.14 7.14 -0.16
CA ASN A 39 9.48 7.09 0.42
C ASN A 39 10.16 5.72 0.28
N GLY A 40 9.43 4.71 -0.23
CA GLY A 40 9.98 3.40 -0.56
C GLY A 40 10.02 3.16 -2.06
N THR A 41 9.94 1.89 -2.44
CA THR A 41 10.05 1.42 -3.83
C THR A 41 8.87 0.54 -4.25
N ILE A 42 7.80 0.48 -3.46
CA ILE A 42 6.62 -0.31 -3.85
C ILE A 42 5.95 0.32 -5.07
N ASP A 43 5.61 -0.50 -6.06
CA ASP A 43 4.75 -0.12 -7.18
C ASP A 43 3.29 -0.03 -6.73
N TRP A 44 2.93 1.13 -6.17
CA TRP A 44 1.58 1.39 -5.70
C TRP A 44 0.54 1.49 -6.81
N ILE A 45 0.91 2.08 -7.96
CA ILE A 45 -0.01 2.19 -9.09
C ILE A 45 -0.37 0.80 -9.60
N GLY A 46 0.61 -0.07 -9.84
CA GLY A 46 0.37 -1.46 -10.24
C GLY A 46 -0.44 -2.24 -9.19
N LEU A 47 -0.23 -1.99 -7.89
CA LEU A 47 -1.06 -2.59 -6.84
C LEU A 47 -2.53 -2.17 -6.96
N PHE A 48 -2.81 -0.87 -7.04
CA PHE A 48 -4.19 -0.37 -7.13
C PHE A 48 -4.88 -0.79 -8.43
N GLU A 49 -4.16 -0.86 -9.56
CA GLU A 49 -4.67 -1.45 -10.80
C GLU A 49 -5.09 -2.91 -10.60
N ALA A 50 -4.26 -3.71 -9.93
CA ALA A 50 -4.59 -5.10 -9.65
C ALA A 50 -5.80 -5.25 -8.72
N LEU A 51 -5.94 -4.38 -7.71
CA LEU A 51 -7.12 -4.35 -6.83
C LEU A 51 -8.39 -4.00 -7.62
N LYS A 52 -8.32 -3.02 -8.52
CA LYS A 52 -9.42 -2.65 -9.41
C LYS A 52 -9.83 -3.80 -10.32
N ILE A 53 -8.87 -4.46 -10.98
CA ILE A 53 -9.12 -5.61 -11.86
C ILE A 53 -9.80 -6.76 -11.11
N ASN A 54 -9.40 -7.00 -9.85
CA ASN A 54 -9.99 -8.06 -9.01
C ASN A 54 -11.29 -7.62 -8.31
N ASN A 55 -11.79 -6.41 -8.58
CA ASN A 55 -12.96 -5.84 -7.94
C ASN A 55 -12.90 -5.94 -6.41
N TYR A 56 -11.74 -5.62 -5.82
CA TYR A 56 -11.60 -5.61 -4.37
C TYR A 56 -12.46 -4.49 -3.75
N GLN A 57 -13.34 -4.86 -2.82
CA GLN A 57 -14.26 -3.94 -2.13
C GLN A 57 -14.02 -3.90 -0.61
N GLY A 58 -12.92 -4.49 -0.13
CA GLY A 58 -12.59 -4.54 1.29
C GLY A 58 -11.89 -3.26 1.78
N TYR A 59 -11.54 -3.26 3.06
CA TYR A 59 -10.89 -2.12 3.70
C TYR A 59 -9.36 -2.19 3.64
N ALA A 60 -8.74 -1.02 3.63
CA ALA A 60 -7.31 -0.86 3.78
C ALA A 60 -7.00 0.01 4.99
N GLY A 61 -6.11 -0.46 5.86
CA GLY A 61 -5.58 0.29 7.00
C GLY A 61 -4.22 0.89 6.68
N LEU A 62 -3.94 2.08 7.21
CA LEU A 62 -2.61 2.68 7.15
C LEU A 62 -1.75 2.12 8.30
N ASP A 63 -0.57 1.60 7.98
CA ASP A 63 0.39 1.04 8.94
C ASP A 63 1.69 1.84 8.83
N ILE A 64 1.70 3.05 9.40
CA ILE A 64 2.78 4.03 9.23
C ILE A 64 3.63 4.10 10.49
N ALA A 65 4.95 4.02 10.31
CA ALA A 65 5.94 4.22 11.36
C ALA A 65 7.22 4.88 10.81
N LYS A 66 8.25 4.99 11.66
CA LYS A 66 9.58 5.52 11.32
C LYS A 66 9.54 6.90 10.65
N THR A 67 8.78 7.79 11.28
CA THR A 67 8.57 9.16 10.82
C THR A 67 9.51 10.11 11.58
N ASN A 68 9.94 11.19 10.92
CA ASN A 68 10.72 12.27 11.56
C ASN A 68 9.83 13.43 12.03
N GLU A 69 8.52 13.20 12.09
CA GLU A 69 7.48 14.17 12.44
C GLU A 69 6.39 13.49 13.25
N GLU A 70 5.45 14.29 13.78
CA GLU A 70 4.28 13.80 14.49
C GLU A 70 3.52 12.74 13.70
N LEU A 71 3.20 11.63 14.37
CA LEU A 71 2.60 10.46 13.72
C LEU A 71 1.30 10.82 12.98
N SER A 72 0.46 11.66 13.59
CA SER A 72 -0.79 12.11 12.99
C SER A 72 -0.58 12.83 11.65
N VAL A 73 0.48 13.62 11.52
CA VAL A 73 0.83 14.33 10.28
C VAL A 73 1.22 13.32 9.21
N SER A 74 2.04 12.32 9.55
CA SER A 74 2.42 11.28 8.60
C SER A 74 1.25 10.40 8.17
N TYR A 75 0.29 10.11 9.05
CA TYR A 75 -0.93 9.40 8.69
C TYR A 75 -1.81 10.21 7.71
N LEU A 76 -1.93 11.53 7.91
CA LEU A 76 -2.66 12.41 6.99
C LEU A 76 -1.98 12.46 5.62
N LYS A 77 -0.65 12.62 5.57
CA LYS A 77 0.11 12.57 4.31
C LYS A 77 -0.04 11.23 3.60
N ALA A 78 0.09 10.13 4.33
CA ALA A 78 -0.07 8.79 3.77
C ALA A 78 -1.46 8.60 3.17
N LYS A 79 -2.51 9.01 3.89
CA LYS A 79 -3.89 8.99 3.39
C LYS A 79 -4.01 9.76 2.08
N ASP A 80 -3.51 10.99 2.02
CA ASP A 80 -3.63 11.84 0.84
C ASP A 80 -2.90 11.23 -0.37
N ILE A 81 -1.68 10.71 -0.17
CA ILE A 81 -0.90 10.09 -1.25
C ILE A 81 -1.55 8.78 -1.74
N PHE A 82 -2.00 7.91 -0.83
CA PHE A 82 -2.71 6.69 -1.25
C PHE A 82 -4.02 7.02 -1.98
N THR A 83 -4.73 8.07 -1.57
CA THR A 83 -5.92 8.55 -2.28
C THR A 83 -5.56 9.01 -3.69
N GLN A 84 -4.45 9.73 -3.87
CA GLN A 84 -3.97 10.13 -5.20
C GLN A 84 -3.66 8.93 -6.09
N TYR A 85 -2.96 7.91 -5.57
CA TYR A 85 -2.68 6.68 -6.33
C TYR A 85 -3.95 5.93 -6.73
N ALA A 86 -4.92 5.81 -5.81
CA ALA A 86 -6.20 5.19 -6.11
C ALA A 86 -6.97 5.97 -7.18
N THR A 87 -7.09 7.29 -7.03
CA THR A 87 -7.78 8.16 -8.00
C THR A 87 -7.11 8.13 -9.37
N GLN A 88 -5.78 8.04 -9.44
CA GLN A 88 -5.05 7.95 -10.70
C GLN A 88 -5.45 6.73 -11.53
N VAL A 89 -5.82 5.62 -10.89
CA VAL A 89 -6.29 4.40 -11.56
C VAL A 89 -7.83 4.32 -11.65
N GLY A 90 -8.54 5.35 -11.19
CA GLY A 90 -10.00 5.42 -11.19
C GLY A 90 -10.67 4.58 -10.10
N LEU A 91 -10.07 4.53 -8.91
CA LEU A 91 -10.66 4.09 -7.65
C LEU A 91 -10.97 5.27 -6.73
#